data_AF-A0AAD0JS88-F1
#
_entry.id   AF-A0AAD0JS88-F1
#
_cell.length_a   1.000
_cell.length_b   1.000
_cell.length_c   1.000
_cell.angle_alpha   90.00
_cell.angle_beta   90.00
_cell.angle_gamma   90.00
#
_symmetry.space_group_name_H-M   'P 1'
#
loop_
_entity.id
_entity.type
_entity.pdbx_description
1 polymer ?
#
loop_
_entity_poly.entity_id
_entity_poly.type
_entity_poly.pdbx_seq_one_letter_code
_entity_poly.pdbx_strand_id
1 'polypeptide(L)' 'MSTSAMIWMFVCILIGFVCMVTAAGGHRAGWRQPVWISWTVAAFLFLTVVPVVLALTIGLRHG' A
#
# COMPACT_ATOMS: atom_id res chain seq x y z
N MET A 1 -2.04 2.09 20.66
CA MET A 1 -1.43 1.63 19.39
C MET A 1 -0.10 0.99 19.72
N SER A 2 0.08 -0.33 19.53
CA SER A 2 1.34 -0.99 19.86
C SER A 2 2.44 -0.59 18.85
N THR A 3 3.69 -0.58 19.30
CA THR A 3 4.86 -0.32 18.43
C THR A 3 4.87 -1.26 17.22
N SER A 4 4.48 -2.51 17.40
CA SER A 4 4.33 -3.48 16.31
C SER A 4 3.30 -3.03 15.26
N ALA A 5 2.16 -2.48 15.65
CA ALA A 5 1.14 -1.99 14.72
C ALA A 5 1.64 -0.77 13.91
N MET A 6 2.40 0.14 14.54
CA MET A 6 3.03 1.25 13.84
C MET A 6 4.06 0.76 12.81
N ILE A 7 4.92 -0.19 13.19
CA ILE A 7 5.89 -0.79 12.27
C ILE A 7 5.19 -1.41 11.06
N TRP A 8 4.11 -2.16 11.28
CA TRP A 8 3.32 -2.73 10.18
C TRP A 8 2.72 -1.68 9.26
N MET A 9 2.21 -0.55 9.79
CA MET A 9 1.71 0.54 8.95
C MET A 9 2.83 1.17 8.10
N PHE A 10 4.00 1.44 8.69
CA PHE A 10 5.13 1.99 7.94
C PHE A 10 5.62 1.04 6.84
N VAL A 11 5.67 -0.27 7.11
CA VAL A 11 6.02 -1.27 6.11
C VAL A 11 4.99 -1.31 4.98
N CYS A 12 3.68 -1.24 5.28
CA CYS A 12 2.65 -1.18 4.24
C CYS A 12 2.79 0.07 3.37
N ILE A 13 3.07 1.22 3.98
CA ILE A 13 3.29 2.49 3.26
C ILE A 13 4.52 2.38 2.36
N LEU A 14 5.62 1.80 2.86
CA LEU A 14 6.84 1.59 2.09
C LEU A 14 6.58 0.70 0.87
N ILE A 15 5.89 -0.43 1.06
CA ILE A 15 5.53 -1.35 -0.03
C ILE A 15 4.66 -0.62 -1.06
N GLY A 16 3.65 0.11 -0.61
CA GLY A 16 2.78 0.89 -1.49
C GLY A 16 3.54 1.94 -2.30
N PHE A 17 4.50 2.63 -1.68
CA PHE A 17 5.40 3.56 -2.36
C PHE A 17 6.25 2.87 -3.44
N VAL A 18 6.86 1.72 -3.11
CA VAL A 18 7.65 0.92 -4.06
C VAL A 18 6.78 0.49 -5.24
N CYS A 19 5.57 -0.02 -5.00
CA CYS A 19 4.63 -0.37 -6.06
C CYS A 19 4.31 0.82 -6.97
N MET A 20 4.14 2.02 -6.41
CA MET A 20 3.88 3.22 -7.20
C MET A 20 5.07 3.62 -8.07
N VAL A 21 6.29 3.56 -7.51
CA VAL A 21 7.52 3.83 -8.27
C VAL A 21 7.70 2.80 -9.39
N THR A 22 7.43 1.53 -9.13
CA THR A 22 7.44 0.46 -10.14
C THR A 22 6.39 0.69 -11.23
N ALA A 23 5.17 1.11 -10.87
CA ALA A 23 4.13 1.44 -11.82
C ALA A 23 4.54 2.62 -12.73
N ALA A 24 5.04 3.71 -12.14
CA ALA A 24 5.48 4.89 -12.86
C ALA A 24 6.71 4.59 -13.75
N GLY A 25 7.64 3.80 -13.24
CA GLY A 25 8.79 3.30 -13.99
C GLY A 25 8.38 2.41 -15.16
N GLY A 26 7.46 1.47 -14.92
CA GLY A 26 6.92 0.57 -15.94
C GLY A 26 6.16 1.31 -17.04
N HIS A 27 5.36 2.31 -16.67
CA HIS A 27 4.70 3.19 -17.63
C HIS A 27 5.71 3.92 -18.52
N ARG A 28 6.77 4.48 -17.93
CA ARG A 28 7.85 5.16 -18.67
C ARG A 28 8.69 4.21 -19.53
N ALA A 29 8.87 2.97 -19.08
CA ALA A 29 9.60 1.93 -19.79
C ALA A 29 8.79 1.24 -20.90
N GLY A 30 7.53 1.67 -21.14
CA GLY A 30 6.68 1.09 -22.18
C GLY A 30 6.16 -0.31 -21.84
N TRP A 31 6.01 -0.65 -20.56
CA TRP A 31 5.39 -1.91 -20.16
C TRP A 31 3.97 -2.01 -20.69
N ARG A 32 3.52 -3.25 -20.93
CA ARG A 32 2.13 -3.54 -21.31
C ARG A 32 1.18 -2.88 -20.30
N GLN A 33 0.15 -2.21 -20.82
CA GLN A 33 -0.88 -1.54 -20.02
C GLN A 33 -1.33 -2.31 -18.77
N PRO A 34 -1.74 -3.59 -18.86
CA PRO A 34 -2.21 -4.32 -17.69
C PRO A 34 -1.15 -4.45 -16.58
N VAL A 35 0.14 -4.47 -16.93
CA VAL A 35 1.23 -4.69 -15.97
C VAL A 35 1.45 -3.46 -15.11
N TRP A 36 1.64 -2.28 -15.71
CA TRP A 36 1.86 -1.08 -14.90
C TRP A 36 0.60 -0.66 -14.14
N ILE A 37 -0.59 -0.91 -14.70
CA ILE A 37 -1.87 -0.67 -14.01
C ILE A 37 -2.02 -1.59 -12.79
N SER A 38 -1.66 -2.88 -12.90
CA SER A 38 -1.74 -3.78 -11.74
C SER A 38 -0.83 -3.32 -10.60
N TRP A 39 0.35 -2.77 -10.91
CA TRP A 39 1.23 -2.16 -9.92
C TRP A 39 0.61 -0.90 -9.27
N THR A 40 -0.09 -0.07 -10.05
CA THR A 40 -0.83 1.09 -9.50
C THR A 40 -1.95 0.65 -8.55
N VAL A 41 -2.71 -0.38 -8.92
CA VAL A 41 -3.77 -0.93 -8.06
C VAL A 41 -3.18 -1.49 -6.77
N ALA A 42 -2.08 -2.25 -6.85
CA ALA A 42 -1.38 -2.74 -5.66
C ALA A 42 -0.90 -1.59 -4.76
N ALA A 43 -0.33 -0.53 -5.34
CA ALA A 43 0.09 0.64 -4.58
C ALA A 43 -1.09 1.27 -3.82
N PHE A 44 -2.25 1.39 -4.47
CA PHE A 44 -3.45 1.94 -3.84
C PHE A 44 -3.91 1.07 -2.65
N LEU A 45 -3.92 -0.25 -2.80
CA LEU A 45 -4.32 -1.18 -1.73
C LEU A 45 -3.42 -1.06 -0.49
N PHE A 46 -2.10 -1.00 -0.70
CA PHE A 46 -1.13 -0.91 0.41
C PHE A 46 -1.09 0.47 1.07
N LEU A 47 -1.37 1.54 0.31
CA LEU A 47 -1.39 2.91 0.84
C LEU A 47 -2.71 3.29 1.52
N THR A 48 -3.82 2.64 1.18
CA THR A 48 -5.16 3.05 1.65
C THR A 48 -5.89 1.94 2.38
N VAL A 49 -6.23 0.85 1.67
CA VAL A 49 -7.09 -0.21 2.19
C VAL A 49 -6.48 -0.87 3.42
N VAL A 50 -5.19 -1.24 3.34
CA VAL A 50 -4.51 -1.91 4.46
C VAL A 50 -4.42 -1.01 5.70
N PRO A 51 -3.95 0.27 5.61
CA PRO A 51 -3.97 1.20 6.73
C PRO A 51 -5.35 1.45 7.32
N VAL A 52 -6.39 1.58 6.49
CA VAL A 52 -7.77 1.81 6.94
C VAL A 52 -8.29 0.59 7.72
N VAL A 53 -8.09 -0.62 7.20
CA VAL A 53 -8.50 -1.86 7.89
C VAL A 53 -7.76 -2.02 9.22
N LEU A 54 -6.46 -1.71 9.25
CA LEU A 54 -5.66 -1.71 10.48
C LEU A 54 -6.21 -0.72 11.51
N ALA A 55 -6.49 0.52 11.10
CA ALA A 55 -7.03 1.56 11.96
C ALA A 55 -8.40 1.16 12.54
N LEU A 56 -9.30 0.64 11.69
CA LEU A 56 -10.61 0.14 12.10
C LEU A 56 -10.50 -1.04 13.08
N THR A 57 -9.60 -1.98 12.82
CA THR A 57 -9.37 -3.14 13.70
C THR A 57 -8.86 -2.72 15.08
N ILE A 58 -7.97 -1.72 15.14
CA ILE A 58 -7.48 -1.16 16.40
C ILE A 58 -8.60 -0.43 17.13
N GLY A 59 -9.40 0.37 16.43
CA GLY A 59 -10.53 1.10 17.00
C GLY A 59 -11.59 0.16 17.59
N LEU A 60 -11.98 -0.89 16.86
CA LEU A 60 -12.96 -1.89 17.32
C LEU A 60 -12.47 -2.73 18.50
N ARG A 61 -11.15 -2.89 18.69
CA ARG A 61 -10.58 -3.61 19.83
C ARG A 61 -10.48 -2.77 21.11
N HIS A 62 -10.72 -1.47 21.03
CA HIS A 62 -10.57 -0.54 22.16
C HIS A 62 -11.85 0.26 22.47
N GLY A 63 -12.93 0.02 21.71
CA GLY A 63 -14.26 0.60 21.93
C GLY A 63 -15.22 -0.34 22.63
#